data_AF-F5YVI5-F1
#
_entry.id   AF-F5YVI5-F1
#
_cell.length_a   1.000
_cell.length_b   1.000
_cell.length_c   1.000
_cell.angle_alpha   90.00
_cell.angle_beta   90.00
_cell.angle_gamma   90.00
#
_symmetry.space_group_name_H-M   'P 1'
#
loop_
_entity.id
_entity.type
_entity.pdbx_description
1 polymer ?
#
loop_
_entity_poly.entity_id
_entity_poly.type
_entity_poly.pdbx_seq_one_letter_code
_entity_poly.pdbx_strand_id
1 'polypeptide(L)' 'MDCGACEPVCPVEAIYYEDDLPEELQPHLADNAEFFTEALPGRDEALGSPGGAAKIGPLGIDTPLVASFPPQGE' A
#
# COMPACT_ATOMS: atom_id res chain seq x y z
N MET A 1 6.52 -13.44 -4.42
CA MET A 1 6.28 -13.73 -5.86
C MET A 1 6.57 -12.41 -6.53
N ASP A 2 7.80 -12.25 -7.00
CA ASP A 2 8.38 -10.92 -7.19
C ASP A 2 8.55 -10.71 -8.71
N CYS A 3 7.42 -10.57 -9.41
CA CYS A 3 7.42 -10.57 -10.88
C CYS A 3 7.99 -9.27 -11.50
N GLY A 4 8.08 -8.19 -10.72
CA GLY A 4 8.71 -6.91 -11.12
C GLY A 4 7.99 -6.10 -12.20
N ALA A 5 6.88 -6.58 -12.76
CA ALA A 5 6.23 -5.92 -13.90
C ALA A 5 5.59 -4.55 -13.57
N CYS A 6 5.31 -4.28 -12.29
CA CYS A 6 4.70 -3.03 -11.83
C CYS A 6 5.68 -1.86 -11.72
N GLU A 7 6.94 -2.12 -11.38
CA GLU A 7 7.98 -1.11 -11.17
C GLU A 7 8.26 -0.25 -12.42
N PRO A 8 8.65 -0.81 -13.58
CA PRO A 8 9.11 -0.01 -14.73
C PRO A 8 7.98 0.78 -15.42
N VAL A 9 6.72 0.53 -15.06
CA VAL A 9 5.55 1.21 -15.66
C VAL A 9 5.05 2.39 -14.82
N CYS A 10 5.56 2.58 -13.60
CA CYS A 10 5.15 3.69 -12.74
C CYS A 10 5.82 5.00 -13.22
N PRO A 11 5.05 6.00 -13.71
CA PRO A 11 5.63 7.21 -14.30
C PRO A 11 6.28 8.17 -13.28
N VAL A 12 6.03 7.95 -12.00
CA VAL A 12 6.56 8.75 -10.89
C VAL A 12 7.46 7.93 -9.97
N GLU A 13 7.85 6.73 -10.39
CA GLU A 13 8.84 5.88 -9.71
C GLU A 13 8.47 5.56 -8.25
N ALA A 14 7.18 5.31 -7.97
CA ALA A 14 6.69 5.06 -6.61
C ALA A 14 6.80 3.59 -6.12
N ILE A 15 7.32 2.69 -6.95
CA ILE A 15 7.38 1.25 -6.66
C ILE A 15 8.84 0.85 -6.61
N TYR A 16 9.25 0.18 -5.54
CA TYR A 16 10.61 -0.29 -5.30
C TYR A 16 10.60 -1.77 -4.90
N TYR A 17 11.69 -2.47 -5.18
CA TYR A 17 11.97 -3.72 -4.47
C TYR A 17 12.34 -3.41 -3.01
N GLU A 18 12.02 -4.30 -2.07
CA GLU A 18 12.19 -4.03 -0.63
C GLU A 18 13.64 -3.70 -0.23
N ASP A 19 14.62 -4.35 -0.88
CA ASP A 19 16.05 -4.09 -0.67
C ASP A 19 16.53 -2.76 -1.28
N ASP A 20 15.76 -2.18 -2.23
CA ASP A 20 16.09 -0.94 -2.94
C ASP A 20 15.27 0.27 -2.41
N LEU A 21 14.44 0.07 -1.39
CA LEU A 21 13.56 1.11 -0.84
C LEU A 21 14.38 2.21 -0.14
N PRO A 22 14.27 3.48 -0.57
CA PRO A 22 14.95 4.60 0.08
C PRO A 22 14.65 4.70 1.58
N GLU A 23 15.63 5.14 2.37
CA GLU A 23 15.53 5.19 3.83
C GLU A 23 14.33 6.02 4.30
N GLU A 24 14.07 7.15 3.64
CA GLU A 24 12.94 8.02 3.94
C GLU A 24 11.57 7.38 3.66
N LEU A 25 11.53 6.35 2.82
CA LEU A 25 10.29 5.64 2.46
C LEU A 25 10.09 4.35 3.26
N GLN A 26 11.07 3.92 4.07
CA GLN A 26 11.01 2.71 4.89
C GLN A 26 9.71 2.54 5.72
N PRO A 27 9.09 3.60 6.28
CA PRO A 27 7.81 3.44 6.97
C PRO A 27 6.70 2.82 6.12
N HIS A 28 6.74 3.00 4.79
CA HIS A 28 5.74 2.48 3.87
C HIS A 28 5.84 0.97 3.67
N LEU A 29 7.00 0.35 3.97
CA LEU A 29 7.15 -1.10 3.85
C LEU A 29 6.25 -1.84 4.84
N ALA A 30 6.26 -1.41 6.11
CA ALA A 30 5.36 -1.94 7.13
C ALA A 30 3.90 -1.56 6.84
N ASP A 31 3.66 -0.31 6.46
CA ASP A 31 2.32 0.20 6.18
C ASP A 31 1.62 -0.55 5.04
N ASN A 32 2.35 -0.90 3.98
CA ASN A 32 1.85 -1.74 2.87
C ASN A 32 1.34 -3.11 3.35
N ALA A 33 1.98 -3.70 4.37
CA ALA A 33 1.53 -4.94 4.97
C ALA A 33 0.33 -4.72 5.91
N GLU A 34 0.40 -3.68 6.75
CA GLU A 34 -0.65 -3.32 7.70
C GLU A 34 -2.01 -3.05 7.04
N PHE A 35 -2.01 -2.54 5.81
CA PHE A 35 -3.25 -2.38 5.02
C PHE A 35 -4.06 -3.69 4.91
N PHE A 36 -3.38 -4.83 4.92
CA PHE A 36 -4.00 -6.15 4.81
C PHE A 36 -4.07 -6.91 6.14
N THR A 37 -3.10 -6.73 7.03
CA THR A 37 -2.97 -7.54 8.25
C THR A 37 -3.69 -6.95 9.45
N GLU A 38 -3.95 -5.64 9.46
CA GLU A 38 -4.64 -4.95 10.54
C GLU A 38 -6.08 -4.57 10.15
N ALA A 39 -6.92 -4.36 11.16
CA ALA A 39 -8.26 -3.83 10.95
C ALA A 39 -8.16 -2.34 10.57
N LEU A 40 -8.47 -2.02 9.31
CA LEU A 40 -8.53 -0.64 8.84
C LEU A 40 -9.65 0.16 9.54
N PRO A 41 -9.56 1.50 9.61
CA PRO A 41 -10.59 2.34 10.21
C PRO A 41 -12.00 2.01 9.71
N GLY A 42 -12.91 1.70 10.64
CA GLY A 42 -14.29 1.37 10.30
C GLY A 42 -14.54 -0.09 9.86
N ARG A 43 -13.55 -0.97 9.99
CA ARG A 43 -13.70 -2.42 9.79
C ARG A 43 -13.52 -3.18 11.10
N ASP A 44 -14.28 -4.25 11.26
CA ASP A 44 -14.18 -5.13 12.44
C ASP A 44 -13.01 -6.12 12.33
N GLU A 45 -12.60 -6.44 11.10
CA GLU A 45 -11.55 -7.42 10.80
C GLU A 45 -10.60 -6.92 9.72
N ALA A 46 -9.36 -7.45 9.77
CA ALA A 46 -8.35 -7.25 8.75
C ALA A 46 -8.81 -7.78 7.38
N LEU A 47 -8.25 -7.23 6.30
CA LEU A 47 -8.58 -7.67 4.94
C LEU A 47 -8.04 -9.08 4.63
N GLY A 48 -6.91 -9.44 5.24
CA GLY A 48 -6.22 -10.71 5.04
C GLY A 48 -5.66 -10.84 3.62
N SER A 49 -5.70 -12.05 3.06
CA SER A 49 -5.19 -12.34 1.72
C SER A 49 -6.33 -12.72 0.75
N PRO A 50 -6.97 -11.74 0.09
CA PRO A 50 -8.16 -11.97 -0.74
C PRO A 50 -7.87 -12.66 -2.08
N GLY A 51 -6.59 -12.84 -2.44
CA GLY A 51 -6.21 -13.51 -3.68
C GLY A 51 -6.56 -12.73 -4.95
N GLY A 52 -6.54 -11.39 -4.89
CA GLY A 52 -6.63 -10.50 -6.05
C GLY A 52 -7.50 -9.25 -5.83
N ALA A 53 -6.94 -8.08 -6.14
CA ALA A 53 -7.60 -6.79 -5.92
C ALA A 53 -8.92 -6.61 -6.71
N ALA A 54 -9.02 -7.19 -7.91
CA ALA A 54 -10.19 -7.05 -8.78
C ALA A 54 -11.52 -7.55 -8.15
N LYS A 55 -11.45 -8.47 -7.18
CA LYS A 55 -12.63 -8.99 -6.48
C LYS A 55 -13.14 -8.04 -5.39
N ILE A 56 -12.27 -7.19 -4.86
CA ILE A 56 -12.56 -6.33 -3.72
C ILE A 56 -12.85 -4.89 -4.16
N GLY A 57 -12.13 -4.41 -5.18
CA GLY A 57 -12.26 -3.04 -5.65
C GLY A 57 -11.72 -2.02 -4.63
N PRO A 58 -11.98 -0.72 -4.85
CA PRO A 58 -11.54 0.33 -3.93
C PRO A 58 -12.33 0.27 -2.62
N LEU A 59 -11.62 0.31 -1.49
CA LEU A 59 -12.22 0.32 -0.15
C LEU A 59 -12.58 1.73 0.34
N GLY A 60 -11.96 2.77 -0.22
CA GLY A 60 -12.15 4.17 0.21
C GLY A 60 -11.61 4.46 1.61
N ILE A 61 -10.68 3.63 2.10
CA ILE A 61 -10.07 3.71 3.42
C ILE A 61 -8.60 3.34 3.26
N ASP A 62 -7.73 4.08 3.95
CA ASP A 62 -6.29 3.87 3.99
C ASP A 62 -5.82 3.55 5.41
N THR A 63 -4.56 3.17 5.55
CA THR A 63 -3.87 3.06 6.84
C THR A 63 -3.74 4.44 7.51
N PRO A 64 -3.54 4.50 8.85
CA PRO A 64 -3.33 5.77 9.55
C PRO A 64 -2.15 6.60 9.02
N LEU A 65 -1.07 5.97 8.54
CA LEU A 65 0.10 6.67 7.99
C LEU A 65 -0.32 7.48 6.75
N VAL A 66 -0.87 6.80 5.75
CA VAL A 66 -1.26 7.42 4.47
C VAL A 66 -2.39 8.43 4.68
N ALA A 67 -3.38 8.09 5.51
CA ALA A 67 -4.50 8.98 5.81
C ALA A 67 -4.09 10.28 6.55
N SER A 68 -2.90 10.31 7.16
CA SER A 68 -2.40 11.48 7.87
C SER A 68 -1.74 12.53 6.95
N PHE A 69 -1.39 12.17 5.71
CA PHE A 69 -0.73 13.09 4.81
C PHE A 69 -1.67 14.21 4.35
N PRO A 70 -1.17 15.45 4.21
CA PRO A 70 -1.94 16.52 3.60
C PRO A 70 -2.26 16.17 2.15
N PRO A 71 -3.32 16.74 1.55
CA PRO A 71 -3.58 16.61 0.13
C PRO A 71 -2.35 16.99 -0.70
N GLN A 72 -1.99 16.14 -1.66
CA GLN A 72 -0.83 16.30 -2.54
C GLN A 72 -1.33 16.45 -3.97
N GLY A 73 -0.90 17.50 -4.68
CA GLY A 73 -1.29 17.76 -6.08
C GLY A 73 -2.76 18.19 -6.28
N GLU A 74 -3.09 18.55 -7.52
CA GLU A 74 -4.45 18.72 -8.05
C GLU A 74 -4.85 17.48 -8.86
#